data_AF-A0A0F5EPP6-F1
#
_entry.id   AF-A0A0F5EPP6-F1
#
_cell.length_a   1.000
_cell.length_b   1.000
_cell.length_c   1.000
_cell.angle_alpha   90.00
_cell.angle_beta   90.00
_cell.angle_gamma   90.00
#
_symmetry.space_group_name_H-M   'P 1'
#
loop_
_entity.id
_entity.type
_entity.pdbx_description
1 polymer ?
#
loop_
_entity_poly.entity_id
_entity_poly.type
_entity_poly.pdbx_seq_one_letter_code
_entity_poly.pdbx_strand_id
1 'polypeptide(L)' 'MKYSEFLRYLLEQGCKVENTKRGSHRKVTLNGHQTVFPYHGSQEIGTGLVHKIKKDLNLK' A
#
# COMPACT_ATOMS: atom_id res chain seq x y z
N MET A 1 11.15 -6.54 -1.56
CA MET A 1 10.07 -6.69 -2.56
C MET A 1 9.83 -5.35 -3.20
N LYS A 2 9.33 -5.35 -4.43
CA LYS A 2 9.03 -4.13 -5.17
C LYS A 2 7.73 -3.49 -4.72
N TYR A 3 7.58 -2.18 -4.95
CA TYR A 3 6.30 -1.50 -4.74
C TYR A 3 5.15 -2.15 -5.53
N SER A 4 5.40 -2.60 -6.76
CA SER A 4 4.41 -3.34 -7.58
C SER A 4 3.98 -4.67 -6.96
N GLU A 5 4.91 -5.40 -6.35
CA GLU A 5 4.63 -6.67 -5.68
C GLU A 5 3.82 -6.45 -4.42
N PHE A 6 4.20 -5.44 -3.62
CA PHE A 6 3.46 -5.12 -2.40
C PHE A 6 2.05 -4.59 -2.69
N LEU A 7 1.89 -3.79 -3.75
CA LEU A 7 0.58 -3.34 -4.21
C LEU A 7 -0.31 -4.54 -4.58
N ARG A 8 0.23 -5.51 -5.32
CA ARG A 8 -0.50 -6.73 -5.67
C ARG A 8 -0.91 -7.52 -4.43
N TYR A 9 0.00 -7.69 -3.46
CA TYR A 9 -0.32 -8.29 -2.17
C TYR A 9 -1.48 -7.58 -1.46
N LEU A 10 -1.47 -6.24 -1.39
CA LEU A 10 -2.55 -5.45 -0.78
C LEU A 10 -3.90 -5.68 -1.48
N LEU A 11 -3.90 -5.75 -2.81
CA LEU A 11 -5.10 -6.07 -3.59
C LEU A 11 -5.60 -7.49 -3.31
N GLU A 12 -4.70 -8.47 -3.18
CA GLU A 12 -5.03 -9.85 -2.80
C GLU A 12 -5.62 -9.94 -1.37
N GLN A 13 -5.26 -9.02 -0.47
CA GLN A 13 -5.90 -8.91 0.86
C GLN A 13 -7.29 -8.21 0.83
N GLY A 14 -7.78 -7.81 -0.35
CA GLY A 14 -9.05 -7.12 -0.51
C GLY A 14 -8.98 -5.60 -0.27
N CYS A 15 -7.78 -5.00 -0.26
CA CYS A 15 -7.66 -3.56 -0.13
C CYS A 15 -8.23 -2.84 -1.37
N LYS A 16 -8.95 -1.75 -1.15
CA LYS A 16 -9.31 -0.81 -2.22
C LYS A 16 -8.20 0.23 -2.37
N VAL A 17 -7.83 0.53 -3.61
CA VAL A 17 -6.73 1.45 -3.94
C VAL A 17 -7.25 2.56 -4.83
N GLU A 18 -7.14 3.80 -4.36
CA GLU A 18 -7.56 4.99 -5.07
C GLU A 18 -6.33 5.82 -5.46
N ASN A 19 -6.23 6.19 -6.74
CA ASN A 19 -5.19 7.10 -7.18
C ASN A 19 -5.50 8.51 -6.66
N THR A 20 -4.53 9.15 -6.02
CA THR A 20 -4.70 10.55 -5.62
C THR A 20 -4.47 11.45 -6.83
N LYS A 21 -5.09 12.63 -6.85
CA LYS A 21 -4.93 13.62 -7.95
C LYS A 21 -3.50 14.15 -8.10
N ARG A 22 -2.59 13.83 -7.17
CA ARG A 22 -1.22 14.38 -7.12
C ARG A 22 -0.18 13.28 -6.93
N GLY A 23 0.58 13.04 -7.99
CA GLY A 23 1.77 12.18 -7.96
C GLY A 23 1.44 10.69 -7.86
N SER A 24 2.43 9.90 -7.47
CA SER A 24 2.34 8.44 -7.43
C SER A 24 1.79 7.88 -6.11
N HIS A 25 1.32 8.74 -5.20
CA HIS A 25 0.74 8.28 -3.94
C HIS A 25 -0.68 7.78 -4.15
N ARG A 26 -1.00 6.67 -3.50
CA ARG A 26 -2.31 6.03 -3.54
C ARG A 26 -2.91 6.00 -2.14
N LYS A 27 -4.21 6.22 -2.04
CA LYS A 27 -4.94 5.93 -0.81
C LYS A 27 -5.31 4.46 -0.82
N VAL A 28 -5.01 3.75 0.27
CA VAL A 28 -5.35 2.33 0.42
C VAL A 28 -6.28 2.18 1.61
N THR A 29 -7.37 1.46 1.44
CA THR A 29 -8.36 1.24 2.51
C THR A 29 -8.74 -0.23 2.62
N LEU A 30 -8.93 -0.71 3.86
CA LEU A 30 -9.40 -2.07 4.16
C LEU A 30 -10.24 -2.04 5.44
N ASN A 31 -11.50 -2.49 5.38
CA ASN A 31 -12.38 -2.64 6.56
C ASN A 31 -12.44 -1.40 7.49
N GLY A 32 -12.50 -0.19 6.92
CA GLY A 32 -12.51 1.07 7.69
C GLY A 32 -11.13 1.60 8.09
N HIS A 33 -10.08 0.80 7.92
CA HIS A 33 -8.69 1.23 8.04
C HIS A 33 -8.18 1.88 6.76
N GLN A 34 -7.21 2.79 6.88
CA GLN A 34 -6.63 3.48 5.72
C GLN A 34 -5.15 3.81 5.92
N THR A 35 -4.41 3.90 4.82
CA THR A 35 -3.04 4.40 4.79
C THR A 35 -2.74 5.08 3.45
N VAL A 36 -1.59 5.77 3.40
CA VAL A 36 -1.05 6.36 2.17
C VAL A 36 0.11 5.49 1.69
N PHE A 37 0.01 5.02 0.46
CA PHE A 37 1.00 4.16 -0.19
C PHE A 37 1.77 4.93 -1.27
N PRO A 38 3.07 5.22 -1.08
CA PRO A 38 3.90 5.89 -2.08
C PRO A 38 4.31 4.89 -3.17
N TYR A 39 3.64 4.88 -4.32
CA TYR A 39 3.92 3.88 -5.37
C TYR A 39 5.11 4.31 -6.24
N HIS A 40 6.19 3.52 -6.25
CA HIS A 40 7.37 3.76 -7.12
C HIS A 40 7.66 2.60 -8.09
N GLY A 41 6.61 1.86 -8.47
CA GLY A 41 6.70 0.81 -9.51
C GLY A 41 7.64 -0.32 -9.15
N SER A 42 8.74 -0.44 -9.91
CA SER A 42 9.70 -1.53 -9.80
C SER A 42 10.80 -1.33 -8.76
N GLN A 43 10.81 -0.19 -8.04
CA GLN A 43 11.76 0.04 -6.97
C GLN A 43 11.46 -0.84 -5.75
N GLU A 44 12.47 -1.10 -4.93
CA GLU A 44 12.33 -1.83 -3.67
C GLU A 44 11.64 -0.96 -2.60
N ILE A 45 10.67 -1.55 -1.91
CA ILE A 45 10.04 -0.92 -0.74
C ILE A 45 10.81 -1.28 0.54
N GLY A 46 11.06 -0.29 1.38
CA GLY A 46 11.69 -0.50 2.69
C GLY A 46 10.79 -1.32 3.63
N THR A 47 11.39 -2.26 4.37
CA THR A 47 10.67 -3.16 5.30
C THR A 47 9.89 -2.42 6.39
N GLY A 48 10.44 -1.31 6.91
CA GLY A 48 9.73 -0.46 7.87
C GLY A 48 8.44 0.14 7.31
N LEU A 49 8.43 0.53 6.03
CA LEU A 49 7.22 1.05 5.37
C LEU A 49 6.19 -0.06 5.15
N VAL A 50 6.63 -1.27 4.76
CA VAL A 50 5.75 -2.44 4.66
C VAL A 50 5.07 -2.72 6.00
N HIS A 51 5.83 -2.80 7.09
CA HIS A 51 5.29 -3.06 8.42
C HIS A 51 4.33 -1.97 8.89
N LYS A 52 4.66 -0.70 8.63
CA LYS A 52 3.77 0.42 8.93
C LYS A 52 2.43 0.28 8.18
N ILE A 53 2.48 0.06 6.87
CA ILE A 53 1.27 -0.05 6.04
C ILE A 53 0.41 -1.24 6.48
N LYS A 54 1.02 -2.40 6.75
CA LYS A 54 0.29 -3.55 7.29
C LYS A 54 -0.38 -3.22 8.61
N LYS A 55 0.33 -2.58 9.55
CA LYS A 55 -0.21 -2.16 10.84
C LYS A 55 -1.37 -1.18 10.67
N ASP A 56 -1.21 -0.15 9.83
CA ASP A 56 -2.25 0.86 9.58
C ASP A 56 -3.53 0.22 9.01
N LEU A 57 -3.38 -0.81 8.16
CA LEU A 57 -4.48 -1.57 7.54
C LEU A 57 -4.97 -2.76 8.38
N ASN A 58 -4.44 -2.94 9.59
CA ASN A 58 -4.75 -4.08 10.47
C ASN A 58 -4.52 -5.46 9.82
N LEU A 59 -3.44 -5.56 9.03
CA LEU A 59 -2.95 -6.80 8.41
C LEU A 59 -1.82 -7.41 9.25
N LYS A 60 -1.75 -8.75 9.24
CA LYS A 60 -0.67 -9.51 9.88
C LYS A 60 0.63 -9.49 9.07
#